data_AF-A0A7S1LME5-F1
#
_entry.id   AF-A0A7S1LME5-F1
#
_cell.length_a   1.000
_cell.length_b   1.000
_cell.length_c   1.000
_cell.angle_alpha   90.00
_cell.angle_beta   90.00
_cell.angle_gamma   90.00
#
_symmetry.space_group_name_H-M   'P 1'
#
loop_
_entity.id
_entity.type
_entity.pdbx_description
1 polymer ?
#
loop_
_entity_poly.entity_id
_entity_poly.type
_entity_poly.pdbx_seq_one_letter_code
_entity_poly.pdbx_strand_id
1 'polypeptide(L)'
;GRVLEVGGEPLPLLIEELAERSGPQKFVVTRQGRGVIRVAPDDAAAAIAFKHANEAVYIDTQTYNGWLRVSADEASNGGWMQPNDPEDGQLLRCNVLEERQERKRNLRQAREVLEGMEGPSPDTAKLRSALALAKDAGMDREELRAAEAAFEQVVKREAREQERQRLEQAREEVRGLLAPGARAPDAKALQTAIARAKAAGMSKEELAAVDERLQSTKKEEEAERKQLAKRKHLQHRIQTSAGNVRLLRGCIHDGEAAGLMEEVALAESMLEKAVEQEKEAARNALRQRVEAAAGKEKELSACKAEAEAAGFQDVVEMAEKAIRNAAEDSKSTAATHEVLLKAVTDSAASNNKDEIKRAREAAKKAGISIKLIAKAYALGQNTEN
;
A
#
# COMPACT_ATOMS: atom_id res chain seq x y z
N GLY A 1 13.26 -20.98 90.12
CA GLY A 1 12.38 -21.89 89.39
C GLY A 1 11.22 -21.09 88.83
N ARG A 2 10.83 -21.32 87.57
CA ARG A 2 9.54 -20.80 87.07
C ARG A 2 8.45 -21.53 87.84
N VAL A 3 7.62 -20.78 88.56
CA VAL A 3 6.60 -21.34 89.46
C VAL A 3 5.33 -21.73 88.69
N LEU A 4 5.18 -21.28 87.44
CA LEU A 4 4.04 -21.57 86.57
C LEU A 4 4.51 -21.74 85.11
N GLU A 5 4.01 -22.77 84.44
CA GLU A 5 4.06 -22.96 82.99
C GLU A 5 2.64 -22.81 82.43
N VAL A 6 2.51 -22.15 81.29
CA VAL A 6 1.22 -22.01 80.61
C VAL A 6 0.90 -23.35 79.96
N GLY A 7 -0.12 -24.04 80.46
CA GLY A 7 -0.65 -25.25 79.83
C GLY A 7 -1.66 -24.87 78.74
N GLY A 8 -1.37 -25.23 77.49
CA GLY A 8 -2.28 -25.07 76.35
C GLY A 8 -1.91 -23.94 75.38
N GLU A 9 -2.54 -23.96 74.20
CA GLU A 9 -2.44 -22.86 73.24
C GLU A 9 -3.18 -21.63 73.79
N PRO A 10 -2.57 -20.43 73.77
CA PRO A 10 -3.24 -19.23 74.20
C PRO A 10 -4.46 -18.99 73.30
N LEU A 11 -5.63 -18.81 73.92
CA LEU A 11 -6.83 -18.44 73.16
C LEU A 11 -6.58 -17.09 72.46
N PRO A 12 -6.91 -16.98 71.16
CA PRO A 12 -6.75 -15.73 70.44
C PRO A 12 -7.60 -14.65 71.11
N LEU A 13 -6.96 -13.53 71.45
CA LEU A 13 -7.68 -12.37 71.93
C LEU A 13 -8.48 -11.79 70.74
N LEU A 14 -9.77 -11.52 70.92
CA LEU A 14 -10.54 -10.79 69.91
C LEU A 14 -9.90 -9.42 69.59
N ILE A 15 -9.21 -8.84 70.55
CA ILE A 15 -8.49 -7.58 70.46
C ILE A 15 -7.02 -7.84 70.76
N GLU A 16 -6.19 -7.99 69.74
CA GLU A 16 -4.73 -8.16 69.94
C GLU A 16 -4.05 -6.84 70.37
N GLU A 17 -4.65 -5.69 70.06
CA GLU A 17 -4.06 -4.38 70.28
C GLU A 17 -4.82 -3.59 71.35
N LEU A 18 -4.09 -3.06 72.33
CA LEU A 18 -4.65 -2.14 73.30
C LEU A 18 -5.25 -0.91 72.58
N ALA A 19 -6.47 -0.53 73.00
CA ALA A 19 -7.07 0.71 72.54
C ALA A 19 -6.27 1.91 73.06
N GLU A 20 -6.12 2.93 72.22
CA GLU A 20 -5.40 4.16 72.57
C GLU A 20 -6.16 5.02 73.59
N ARG A 21 -7.48 4.82 73.69
CA ARG A 21 -8.36 5.53 74.62
C ARG A 21 -9.01 4.52 75.55
N SER A 22 -9.03 4.87 76.84
CA SER A 22 -9.83 4.15 77.83
C SER A 22 -11.32 4.37 77.54
N GLY A 23 -12.11 3.32 77.67
CA GLY A 23 -13.56 3.37 77.53
C GLY A 23 -14.16 2.17 76.78
N PRO A 24 -15.50 2.10 76.71
CA PRO A 24 -16.20 1.03 76.03
C PRO A 24 -15.89 1.02 74.52
N GLN A 25 -15.62 -0.15 73.96
CA GLN A 25 -15.39 -0.34 72.53
C GLN A 25 -16.64 -0.87 71.85
N LYS A 26 -16.94 -0.35 70.67
CA LYS A 26 -18.12 -0.75 69.89
C LYS A 26 -17.80 -1.99 69.04
N PHE A 27 -18.58 -3.04 69.26
CA PHE A 27 -18.63 -4.26 68.46
C PHE A 27 -19.96 -4.32 67.72
N VAL A 28 -20.00 -5.11 66.65
CA VAL A 28 -21.19 -5.42 65.87
C VAL A 28 -21.35 -6.93 65.84
N VAL A 29 -22.56 -7.43 66.03
CA VAL A 29 -22.88 -8.86 65.89
C VAL A 29 -22.94 -9.22 64.39
N THR A 30 -22.23 -10.25 63.96
CA THR A 30 -21.86 -10.40 62.54
C THR A 30 -22.65 -11.45 61.80
N ARG A 31 -23.06 -12.49 62.50
CA ARG A 31 -23.73 -13.67 61.96
C ARG A 31 -25.21 -13.62 62.30
N GLN A 32 -26.02 -14.38 61.56
CA GLN A 32 -27.45 -14.59 61.86
C GLN A 32 -27.71 -15.29 63.22
N GLY A 33 -26.64 -15.72 63.91
CA GLY A 33 -26.70 -16.19 65.30
C GLY A 33 -27.09 -15.06 66.26
N ARG A 34 -27.79 -15.43 67.33
CA ARG A 34 -28.15 -14.48 68.40
C ARG A 34 -26.98 -14.39 69.36
N GLY A 35 -26.38 -13.21 69.50
CA GLY A 35 -25.41 -12.96 70.53
C GLY A 35 -26.07 -13.07 71.90
N VAL A 36 -25.61 -13.97 72.77
CA VAL A 36 -26.19 -14.15 74.11
C VAL A 36 -25.37 -13.37 75.14
N ILE A 37 -26.03 -12.44 75.83
CA ILE A 37 -25.47 -11.73 76.97
C ILE A 37 -25.91 -12.45 78.24
N ARG A 38 -24.96 -12.88 79.06
CA ARG A 38 -25.16 -13.69 80.27
C ARG A 38 -24.80 -12.94 81.55
N VAL A 39 -25.34 -13.40 82.68
CA VAL A 39 -25.08 -12.81 84.01
C VAL A 39 -23.62 -13.02 84.47
N ALA A 40 -23.00 -14.15 84.07
CA ALA A 40 -21.63 -14.50 84.42
C ALA A 40 -20.88 -15.02 83.18
N PRO A 41 -19.53 -15.00 83.16
CA PRO A 41 -18.72 -15.49 82.05
C PRO A 41 -18.64 -17.03 82.04
N ASP A 42 -19.80 -17.67 81.87
CA ASP A 42 -20.01 -19.12 81.87
C ASP A 42 -21.15 -19.46 80.89
N ASP A 43 -20.96 -20.47 80.06
CA ASP A 43 -21.96 -20.94 79.10
C ASP A 43 -23.24 -21.46 79.78
N ALA A 44 -23.12 -21.93 81.03
CA ALA A 44 -24.25 -22.35 81.84
C ALA A 44 -25.01 -21.18 82.49
N ALA A 45 -24.45 -19.97 82.51
CA ALA A 45 -25.07 -18.82 83.17
C ALA A 45 -26.34 -18.36 82.43
N ALA A 46 -27.33 -17.87 83.19
CA ALA A 46 -28.59 -17.38 82.64
C ALA A 46 -28.38 -16.24 81.63
N ALA A 47 -29.12 -16.29 80.52
CA ALA A 47 -29.15 -15.22 79.52
C ALA A 47 -29.96 -14.02 80.04
N ILE A 48 -29.37 -12.83 80.00
CA ILE A 48 -30.00 -11.55 80.32
C ILE A 48 -30.65 -10.96 79.07
N ALA A 49 -29.93 -10.99 77.95
CA ALA A 49 -30.35 -10.35 76.71
C ALA A 49 -29.83 -11.11 75.48
N PHE A 50 -30.50 -10.90 74.36
CA PHE A 50 -30.08 -11.41 73.06
C PHE A 50 -29.83 -10.22 72.13
N LYS A 51 -28.74 -10.28 71.36
CA LYS A 51 -28.41 -9.30 70.33
C LYS A 51 -28.55 -9.93 68.95
N HIS A 52 -29.19 -9.23 68.05
CA HIS A 52 -29.40 -9.66 66.68
C HIS A 52 -28.25 -9.26 65.77
N ALA A 53 -28.17 -9.90 64.59
CA ALA A 53 -27.20 -9.56 63.56
C ALA A 53 -27.25 -8.04 63.23
N ASN A 54 -26.08 -7.44 63.08
CA ASN A 54 -25.83 -6.01 62.87
C ASN A 54 -26.17 -5.09 64.06
N GLU A 55 -26.58 -5.61 65.21
CA GLU A 55 -26.72 -4.80 66.40
C GLU A 55 -25.36 -4.47 67.01
N ALA A 56 -25.23 -3.24 67.51
CA ALA A 56 -24.04 -2.80 68.20
C ALA A 56 -24.06 -3.23 69.68
N VAL A 57 -22.88 -3.58 70.18
CA VAL A 57 -22.63 -3.89 71.59
C VAL A 57 -21.39 -3.13 72.05
N TYR A 58 -21.48 -2.41 73.15
CA TYR A 58 -20.36 -1.71 73.78
C TYR A 58 -19.72 -2.59 74.83
N ILE A 59 -18.41 -2.82 74.75
CA ILE A 59 -17.65 -3.72 75.61
C ILE A 59 -16.63 -2.93 76.43
N ASP A 60 -16.70 -3.05 77.76
CA ASP A 60 -15.82 -2.32 78.70
C ASP A 60 -14.45 -3.00 78.84
N THR A 61 -14.47 -4.32 79.04
CA THR A 61 -13.25 -5.10 79.31
C THR A 61 -13.34 -6.48 78.67
N GLN A 62 -12.19 -7.00 78.27
CA GLN A 62 -12.01 -8.40 77.93
C GLN A 62 -11.40 -9.13 79.13
N THR A 63 -11.99 -10.24 79.55
CA THR A 63 -11.47 -11.06 80.65
C THR A 63 -10.69 -12.28 80.15
N TYR A 64 -9.89 -12.85 81.05
CA TYR A 64 -9.26 -14.15 80.87
C TYR A 64 -10.32 -15.21 80.58
N ASN A 65 -10.07 -16.07 79.59
CA ASN A 65 -10.97 -17.05 78.97
C ASN A 65 -11.87 -16.53 77.84
N GLY A 66 -11.58 -15.33 77.31
CA GLY A 66 -12.18 -14.86 76.06
C GLY A 66 -13.55 -14.18 76.21
N TRP A 67 -14.18 -14.20 77.39
CA TRP A 67 -15.44 -13.48 77.62
C TRP A 67 -15.24 -11.95 77.60
N LEU A 68 -16.24 -11.25 77.05
CA LEU A 68 -16.29 -9.80 76.94
C LEU A 68 -17.36 -9.24 77.86
N ARG A 69 -17.01 -8.23 78.67
CA ARG A 69 -17.96 -7.55 79.55
C ARG A 69 -18.71 -6.48 78.78
N VAL A 70 -20.02 -6.62 78.66
CA VAL A 70 -20.90 -5.60 78.07
C VAL A 70 -21.01 -4.41 79.02
N SER A 71 -20.97 -3.21 78.46
CA SER A 71 -21.00 -1.97 79.22
C SER A 71 -22.29 -1.81 80.01
N ALA A 72 -22.17 -1.32 81.25
CA ALA A 72 -23.32 -1.09 82.12
C ALA A 72 -24.25 0.03 81.62
N ASP A 73 -23.75 0.89 80.73
CA ASP A 73 -24.49 2.00 80.14
C ASP A 73 -25.50 1.54 79.05
N GLU A 74 -25.49 0.26 78.66
CA GLU A 74 -26.51 -0.32 77.80
C GLU A 74 -27.79 -0.70 78.57
N ALA A 75 -28.93 -0.73 77.87
CA ALA A 75 -30.22 -1.16 78.41
C ALA A 75 -30.22 -2.57 79.04
N SER A 76 -29.19 -3.38 78.80
CA SER A 76 -29.00 -4.70 79.40
C SER A 76 -28.42 -4.68 80.82
N ASN A 77 -28.10 -3.50 81.39
CA ASN A 77 -27.43 -3.38 82.69
C ASN A 77 -26.10 -4.17 82.77
N GLY A 78 -25.34 -4.17 81.67
CA GLY A 78 -24.09 -4.93 81.53
C GLY A 78 -24.30 -6.42 81.23
N GLY A 79 -23.31 -7.24 81.59
CA GLY A 79 -23.31 -8.70 81.38
C GLY A 79 -22.03 -9.20 80.71
N TRP A 80 -22.03 -10.46 80.30
CA TRP A 80 -20.90 -11.16 79.68
C TRP A 80 -21.33 -11.79 78.36
N MET A 81 -20.55 -11.57 77.30
CA MET A 81 -20.81 -12.11 75.98
C MET A 81 -19.56 -12.80 75.45
N GLN A 82 -19.72 -13.96 74.83
CA GLN A 82 -18.62 -14.66 74.19
C GLN A 82 -18.40 -14.10 72.77
N PRO A 83 -17.15 -13.81 72.38
CA PRO A 83 -16.84 -13.23 71.08
C PRO A 83 -16.92 -14.22 69.92
N ASN A 84 -16.72 -15.50 70.22
CA ASN A 84 -16.77 -16.60 69.29
C ASN A 84 -17.70 -17.66 69.87
N ASP A 85 -18.63 -18.15 69.05
CA ASP A 85 -19.41 -19.33 69.33
C ASP A 85 -18.61 -20.58 68.91
N PRO A 86 -18.57 -21.65 69.72
CA PRO A 86 -17.84 -22.86 69.36
C PRO A 86 -18.44 -23.59 68.14
N GLU A 87 -19.74 -23.45 67.86
CA GLU A 87 -20.41 -24.05 66.71
C GLU A 87 -20.45 -23.09 65.51
N ASP A 88 -20.71 -21.80 65.78
CA ASP A 88 -20.97 -20.78 64.76
C ASP A 88 -19.78 -19.84 64.45
N GLY A 89 -18.64 -19.98 65.14
CA GLY A 89 -17.44 -19.16 64.89
C GLY A 89 -17.58 -17.71 65.39
N GLN A 90 -16.92 -16.75 64.72
CA GLN A 90 -16.82 -15.37 65.20
C GLN A 90 -18.18 -14.65 65.22
N LEU A 91 -18.67 -14.32 66.41
CA LEU A 91 -19.96 -13.64 66.65
C LEU A 91 -19.84 -12.11 66.64
N LEU A 92 -18.69 -11.58 67.07
CA LEU A 92 -18.46 -10.15 67.21
C LEU A 92 -17.33 -9.68 66.30
N ARG A 93 -17.56 -8.59 65.56
CA ARG A 93 -16.53 -7.85 64.83
C ARG A 93 -16.46 -6.41 65.34
N CYS A 94 -15.25 -5.89 65.42
CA CYS A 94 -15.04 -4.48 65.75
C CYS A 94 -14.53 -3.77 64.52
N ASN A 95 -15.41 -3.03 63.84
CA ASN A 95 -15.06 -2.32 62.61
C ASN A 95 -13.84 -1.39 62.81
N VAL A 96 -13.73 -0.73 63.97
CA VAL A 96 -12.60 0.17 64.27
C VAL A 96 -11.27 -0.57 64.35
N LEU A 97 -11.25 -1.74 64.99
CA LEU A 97 -10.04 -2.55 65.10
C LEU A 97 -9.69 -3.22 63.78
N GLU A 98 -10.69 -3.68 63.03
CA GLU A 98 -10.49 -4.26 61.69
C GLU A 98 -9.93 -3.23 60.72
N GLU A 99 -10.51 -2.03 60.65
CA GLU A 99 -9.99 -0.92 59.86
C GLU A 99 -8.54 -0.58 60.26
N ARG A 100 -8.21 -0.64 61.56
CA ARG A 100 -6.84 -0.42 62.05
C ARG A 100 -5.89 -1.53 61.62
N GLN A 101 -6.29 -2.79 61.75
CA GLN A 101 -5.49 -3.95 61.32
C GLN A 101 -5.29 -3.95 59.81
N GLU A 102 -6.34 -3.69 59.04
CA GLU A 102 -6.28 -3.54 57.59
C GLU A 102 -5.35 -2.39 57.20
N ARG A 103 -5.48 -1.22 57.85
CA ARG A 103 -4.55 -0.10 57.69
C ARG A 103 -3.10 -0.50 57.94
N LYS A 104 -2.81 -1.22 59.04
CA LYS A 104 -1.44 -1.70 59.34
C LYS A 104 -0.93 -2.70 58.32
N ARG A 105 -1.78 -3.63 57.86
CA ARG A 105 -1.45 -4.59 56.81
C ARG A 105 -1.15 -3.86 55.50
N ASN A 106 -1.98 -2.90 55.12
CA ASN A 106 -1.81 -2.08 53.93
C ASN A 106 -0.53 -1.23 54.00
N LEU A 107 -0.21 -0.65 55.17
CA LEU A 107 1.06 0.04 55.41
C LEU A 107 2.26 -0.89 55.27
N ARG A 108 2.19 -2.09 55.87
CA ARG A 108 3.28 -3.07 55.78
C ARG A 108 3.52 -3.51 54.33
N GLN A 109 2.45 -3.81 53.61
CA GLN A 109 2.51 -4.17 52.19
C GLN A 109 3.05 -3.03 51.33
N ALA A 110 2.59 -1.80 51.57
CA ALA A 110 3.09 -0.64 50.86
C ALA A 110 4.59 -0.40 51.13
N ARG A 111 5.03 -0.52 52.40
CA ARG A 111 6.45 -0.40 52.77
C ARG A 111 7.31 -1.48 52.11
N GLU A 112 6.87 -2.74 52.12
CA GLU A 112 7.60 -3.83 51.46
C GLU A 112 7.80 -3.58 49.96
N VAL A 113 6.77 -3.08 49.27
CA VAL A 113 6.87 -2.73 47.85
C VAL A 113 7.78 -1.51 47.63
N LEU A 114 7.71 -0.51 48.52
CA LEU A 114 8.55 0.69 48.46
C LEU A 114 10.02 0.36 48.77
N GLU A 115 10.32 -0.48 49.74
CA GLU A 115 11.69 -0.94 50.02
C GLU A 115 12.30 -1.69 48.82
N GLY A 116 11.48 -2.39 48.04
CA GLY A 116 11.89 -3.01 46.79
C GLY A 116 12.24 -2.05 45.64
N MET A 117 12.13 -0.73 45.82
CA MET A 117 12.35 0.26 44.75
C MET A 117 13.82 0.40 44.31
N GLU A 118 14.77 -0.07 45.11
CA GLU A 118 16.22 0.03 44.82
C GLU A 118 16.70 -0.96 43.73
N GLY A 119 15.81 -1.79 43.20
CA GLY A 119 16.12 -2.73 42.12
C GLY A 119 16.53 -2.05 40.79
N PRO A 120 17.18 -2.79 39.87
CA PRO A 120 17.66 -2.25 38.59
C PRO A 120 16.54 -1.85 37.62
N SER A 121 15.33 -2.42 37.77
CA SER A 121 14.16 -2.10 36.96
C SER A 121 12.88 -2.32 37.80
N PRO A 122 12.53 -1.36 38.66
CA PRO A 122 11.33 -1.47 39.48
C PRO A 122 10.08 -1.22 38.62
N ASP A 123 9.01 -1.97 38.91
CA ASP A 123 7.73 -1.83 38.25
C ASP A 123 7.03 -0.54 38.72
N THR A 124 7.01 0.49 37.87
CA THR A 124 6.45 1.80 38.21
C THR A 124 4.94 1.78 38.44
N ALA A 125 4.21 0.81 37.88
CA ALA A 125 2.78 0.65 38.15
C ALA A 125 2.54 0.10 39.56
N LYS A 126 3.37 -0.85 40.01
CA LYS A 126 3.33 -1.36 41.40
C LYS A 126 3.72 -0.30 42.40
N LEU A 127 4.79 0.47 42.14
CA LEU A 127 5.20 1.56 43.02
C LEU A 127 4.11 2.64 43.15
N ARG A 128 3.45 3.02 42.04
CA ARG A 128 2.34 3.98 42.08
C ARG A 128 1.16 3.46 42.92
N SER A 129 0.83 2.18 42.79
CA SER A 129 -0.24 1.53 43.55
C SER A 129 0.11 1.46 45.04
N ALA A 130 1.38 1.16 45.37
CA ALA A 130 1.88 1.14 46.74
C ALA A 130 1.87 2.53 47.39
N LEU A 131 2.23 3.59 46.65
CA LEU A 131 2.13 4.97 47.14
C LEU A 131 0.68 5.38 47.43
N ALA A 132 -0.26 5.02 46.56
CA ALA A 132 -1.68 5.27 46.79
C ALA A 132 -2.17 4.52 48.05
N LEU A 133 -1.83 3.23 48.17
CA LEU A 133 -2.17 2.40 49.32
C LEU A 133 -1.58 2.95 50.63
N ALA A 134 -0.32 3.39 50.61
CA ALA A 134 0.35 4.03 51.74
C ALA A 134 -0.36 5.30 52.19
N LYS A 135 -0.77 6.14 51.24
CA LYS A 135 -1.48 7.39 51.50
C LYS A 135 -2.85 7.14 52.15
N ASP A 136 -3.63 6.20 51.61
CA ASP A 136 -4.95 5.84 52.15
C ASP A 136 -4.82 5.18 53.54
N ALA A 137 -3.76 4.41 53.74
CA ALA A 137 -3.43 3.79 55.00
C ALA A 137 -2.79 4.77 56.03
N GLY A 138 -2.68 6.05 55.71
CA GLY A 138 -2.23 7.08 56.66
C GLY A 138 -0.76 6.96 57.04
N MET A 139 0.11 6.65 56.08
CA MET A 139 1.57 6.70 56.24
C MET A 139 2.02 8.08 56.73
N ASP A 140 3.10 8.12 57.50
CA ASP A 140 3.67 9.37 57.98
C ASP A 140 4.03 10.32 56.82
N ARG A 141 3.85 11.62 57.02
CA ARG A 141 4.03 12.62 55.96
C ARG A 141 5.48 12.71 55.47
N GLU A 142 6.46 12.55 56.36
CA GLU A 142 7.88 12.57 56.00
C GLU A 142 8.25 11.30 55.21
N GLU A 143 7.78 10.13 55.68
CA GLU A 143 7.95 8.85 54.96
C GLU A 143 7.33 8.91 53.56
N LEU A 144 6.09 9.41 53.45
CA LEU A 144 5.40 9.54 52.18
C LEU A 144 6.14 10.49 51.23
N ARG A 145 6.63 11.64 51.72
CA ARG A 145 7.41 12.58 50.90
C ARG A 145 8.72 11.95 50.42
N ALA A 146 9.41 11.19 51.26
CA ALA A 146 10.63 10.48 50.88
C ALA A 146 10.33 9.43 49.79
N ALA A 147 9.25 8.66 49.95
CA ALA A 147 8.81 7.67 48.97
C ALA A 147 8.40 8.32 47.63
N GLU A 148 7.68 9.45 47.65
CA GLU A 148 7.31 10.21 46.45
C GLU A 148 8.56 10.74 45.71
N ALA A 149 9.53 11.30 46.44
CA ALA A 149 10.78 11.80 45.86
C ALA A 149 11.62 10.66 45.23
N ALA A 150 11.69 9.51 45.90
CA ALA A 150 12.39 8.34 45.38
C ALA A 150 11.68 7.77 44.13
N PHE A 151 10.35 7.70 44.14
CA PHE A 151 9.57 7.33 42.95
C PHE A 151 9.80 8.30 41.78
N GLU A 152 9.86 9.60 42.03
CA GLU A 152 10.17 10.58 40.98
C GLU A 152 11.57 10.35 40.37
N GLN A 153 12.57 10.00 41.19
CA GLN A 153 13.91 9.64 40.71
C GLN A 153 13.89 8.38 39.84
N VAL A 154 13.13 7.35 40.25
CA VAL A 154 12.93 6.12 39.47
C VAL A 154 12.29 6.43 38.12
N VAL A 155 11.21 7.21 38.08
CA VAL A 155 10.54 7.61 36.83
C VAL A 155 11.48 8.40 35.93
N LYS A 156 12.27 9.33 36.48
CA LYS A 156 13.28 10.08 35.70
C LYS A 156 14.37 9.16 35.14
N ARG A 157 14.82 8.16 35.92
CA ARG A 157 15.80 7.17 35.47
C ARG A 157 15.24 6.30 34.35
N GLU A 158 14.04 5.76 34.52
CA GLU A 158 13.37 4.94 33.50
C GLU A 158 13.16 5.75 32.20
N ALA A 159 12.73 7.01 32.30
CA ALA A 159 12.57 7.88 31.14
C ALA A 159 13.90 8.10 30.38
N ARG A 160 15.01 8.34 31.11
CA ARG A 160 16.35 8.46 30.51
C ARG A 160 16.82 7.15 29.87
N GLU A 161 16.53 6.02 30.49
CA GLU A 161 16.87 4.70 29.96
C GLU A 161 16.07 4.40 28.69
N GLN A 162 14.76 4.67 28.68
CA GLN A 162 13.93 4.56 27.49
C GLN A 162 14.38 5.50 26.37
N GLU A 163 14.79 6.74 26.68
CA GLU A 163 15.37 7.67 25.72
C GLU A 163 16.68 7.12 25.12
N ARG A 164 17.56 6.58 25.97
CA ARG A 164 18.80 5.93 25.54
C ARG A 164 18.54 4.72 24.65
N GLN A 165 17.60 3.85 25.02
CA GLN A 165 17.20 2.69 24.22
C GLN A 165 16.62 3.10 22.86
N ARG A 166 15.77 4.14 22.82
CA ARG A 166 15.24 4.69 21.56
C ARG A 166 16.35 5.25 20.67
N LEU A 167 17.31 5.95 21.25
CA LEU A 167 18.48 6.46 20.53
C LEU A 167 19.34 5.32 19.98
N GLU A 168 19.58 4.27 20.78
CA GLU A 168 20.35 3.10 20.36
C GLU A 168 19.66 2.33 19.23
N GLN A 169 18.35 2.08 19.34
CA GLN A 169 17.56 1.47 18.25
C GLN A 169 17.60 2.31 16.97
N ALA A 170 17.49 3.64 17.09
CA ALA A 170 17.61 4.52 15.93
C ALA A 170 19.01 4.48 15.30
N ARG A 171 20.07 4.35 16.11
CA ARG A 171 21.45 4.16 15.63
C ARG A 171 21.63 2.84 14.91
N GLU A 172 21.05 1.75 15.41
CA GLU A 172 21.10 0.45 14.75
C GLU A 172 20.33 0.44 13.42
N GLU A 173 19.14 1.06 13.37
CA GLU A 173 18.36 1.23 12.14
C GLU A 173 19.16 2.00 11.08
N VAL A 174 19.75 3.15 11.46
CA VAL A 174 20.62 3.96 10.58
C VAL A 174 21.84 3.16 10.13
N ARG A 175 22.50 2.44 11.03
CA ARG A 175 23.68 1.61 10.72
C ARG A 175 23.32 0.50 9.74
N GLY A 176 22.16 -0.15 9.91
CA GLY A 176 21.67 -1.19 9.00
C GLY A 176 21.44 -0.68 7.58
N LEU A 177 20.92 0.55 7.43
CA LEU A 177 20.71 1.17 6.12
C LEU A 177 22.01 1.59 5.41
N LEU A 178 23.08 1.83 6.17
CA LEU A 178 24.40 2.18 5.66
C LEU A 178 25.33 0.97 5.48
N ALA A 179 24.92 -0.23 5.89
CA ALA A 179 25.77 -1.41 5.83
C ALA A 179 26.14 -1.77 4.37
N PRO A 180 27.42 -2.02 4.06
CA PRO A 180 27.84 -2.44 2.73
C PRO A 180 27.19 -3.77 2.37
N GLY A 181 26.58 -3.85 1.19
CA GLY A 181 25.89 -5.05 0.70
C GLY A 181 24.40 -5.14 1.10
N ALA A 182 23.89 -4.22 1.92
CA ALA A 182 22.45 -4.05 2.04
C ALA A 182 21.86 -3.66 0.68
N ARG A 183 20.68 -4.19 0.34
CA ARG A 183 19.91 -3.72 -0.82
C ARG A 183 19.77 -2.21 -0.71
N ALA A 184 20.06 -1.49 -1.81
CA ALA A 184 19.99 -0.03 -1.83
C ALA A 184 18.64 0.42 -1.25
N PRO A 185 18.64 1.12 -0.09
CA PRO A 185 17.39 1.54 0.54
C PRO A 185 16.73 2.60 -0.34
N ASP A 186 15.40 2.58 -0.39
CA ASP A 186 14.64 3.60 -1.11
C ASP A 186 14.80 4.97 -0.40
N ALA A 187 14.67 6.06 -1.16
CA ALA A 187 14.79 7.41 -0.59
C ALA A 187 13.79 7.65 0.55
N LYS A 188 12.64 6.95 0.51
CA LYS A 188 11.59 7.05 1.53
C LYS A 188 11.97 6.36 2.85
N ALA A 189 12.59 5.18 2.84
CA ALA A 189 13.05 4.54 4.09
C ALA A 189 14.16 5.36 4.73
N LEU A 190 15.13 5.85 3.95
CA LEU A 190 16.19 6.73 4.46
C LEU A 190 15.61 7.99 5.11
N GLN A 191 14.65 8.66 4.46
CA GLN A 191 13.98 9.84 5.02
C GLN A 191 13.23 9.52 6.32
N THR A 192 12.58 8.36 6.39
CA THR A 192 11.85 7.91 7.59
C THR A 192 12.79 7.60 8.75
N ALA A 193 13.90 6.91 8.48
CA ALA A 193 14.92 6.60 9.48
C ALA A 193 15.59 7.88 10.01
N ILE A 194 15.91 8.84 9.14
CA ILE A 194 16.44 10.16 9.55
C ILE A 194 15.44 10.89 10.46
N ALA A 195 14.14 10.85 10.14
CA ALA A 195 13.11 11.49 10.98
C ALA A 195 13.00 10.84 12.37
N ARG A 196 13.03 9.50 12.44
CA ARG A 196 13.03 8.76 13.72
C ARG A 196 14.28 9.03 14.54
N ALA A 197 15.44 9.03 13.90
CA ALA A 197 16.71 9.34 14.53
C ALA A 197 16.76 10.78 15.08
N LYS A 198 16.24 11.76 14.33
CA LYS A 198 16.07 13.14 14.83
C LYS A 198 15.15 13.21 16.04
N ALA A 199 14.02 12.49 16.01
CA ALA A 199 13.08 12.43 17.14
C ALA A 199 13.68 11.73 18.39
N ALA A 200 14.63 10.81 18.19
CA ALA A 200 15.35 10.13 19.26
C ALA A 200 16.56 10.94 19.80
N GLY A 201 16.82 12.14 19.30
CA GLY A 201 17.91 13.00 19.77
C GLY A 201 19.28 12.71 19.15
N MET A 202 19.34 12.01 18.01
CA MET A 202 20.60 11.76 17.30
C MET A 202 21.25 13.07 16.84
N SER A 203 22.58 13.16 16.96
CA SER A 203 23.29 14.40 16.60
C SER A 203 23.28 14.64 15.09
N LYS A 204 23.43 15.91 14.68
CA LYS A 204 23.51 16.27 13.26
C LYS A 204 24.71 15.63 12.55
N GLU A 205 25.80 15.42 13.27
CA GLU A 205 27.03 14.79 12.74
C GLU A 205 26.80 13.32 12.41
N GLU A 206 26.12 12.58 13.30
CA GLU A 206 25.76 11.17 13.07
C GLU A 206 24.79 11.00 11.89
N LEU A 207 23.94 12.01 11.65
CA LEU A 207 22.97 12.01 10.55
C LEU A 207 23.58 12.44 9.20
N ALA A 208 24.74 13.09 9.19
CA ALA A 208 25.31 13.67 7.97
C ALA A 208 25.58 12.61 6.88
N ALA A 209 26.11 11.44 7.28
CA ALA A 209 26.37 10.34 6.35
C ALA A 209 25.08 9.76 5.73
N VAL A 210 24.00 9.69 6.51
CA VAL A 210 22.69 9.21 6.02
C VAL A 210 22.04 10.25 5.11
N ASP A 211 22.14 11.53 5.47
CA ASP A 211 21.63 12.63 4.65
C ASP A 211 22.39 12.69 3.31
N GLU A 212 23.71 12.51 3.29
CA GLU A 212 24.50 12.43 2.05
C GLU A 212 24.07 11.23 1.19
N ARG A 213 23.88 10.06 1.81
CA ARG A 213 23.38 8.87 1.12
C ARG A 213 22.00 9.12 0.52
N LEU A 214 21.09 9.75 1.26
CA LEU A 214 19.75 10.14 0.80
C LEU A 214 19.84 11.06 -0.42
N GLN A 215 20.75 12.03 -0.43
CA GLN A 215 20.93 12.91 -1.58
C GLN A 215 21.47 12.16 -2.80
N SER A 216 22.39 11.21 -2.62
CA SER A 216 22.86 10.35 -3.72
C SER A 216 21.72 9.52 -4.30
N THR A 217 20.97 8.82 -3.45
CA THR A 217 19.84 7.99 -3.87
C THR A 217 18.76 8.81 -4.56
N LYS A 218 18.44 10.03 -4.09
CA LYS A 218 17.50 10.91 -4.77
C LYS A 218 17.97 11.34 -6.16
N LYS A 219 19.27 11.63 -6.33
CA LYS A 219 19.84 11.96 -7.64
C LYS A 219 19.80 10.77 -8.60
N GLU A 220 20.10 9.57 -8.10
CA GLU A 220 20.00 8.32 -8.85
C GLU A 220 18.55 8.06 -9.30
N GLU A 221 17.59 8.08 -8.36
CA GLU A 221 16.16 7.90 -8.66
C GLU A 221 15.63 8.96 -9.65
N GLU A 222 16.07 10.22 -9.52
CA GLU A 222 15.69 11.29 -10.46
C GLU A 222 16.30 11.05 -11.86
N ALA A 223 17.54 10.60 -11.94
CA ALA A 223 18.21 10.27 -13.20
C ALA A 223 17.52 9.10 -13.90
N GLU A 224 17.19 8.03 -13.18
CA GLU A 224 16.42 6.90 -13.69
C GLU A 224 15.03 7.33 -14.16
N ARG A 225 14.35 8.18 -13.40
CA ARG A 225 13.03 8.73 -13.78
C ARG A 225 13.12 9.55 -15.07
N LYS A 226 14.15 10.37 -15.23
CA LYS A 226 14.42 11.14 -16.47
C LYS A 226 14.71 10.20 -17.63
N GLN A 227 15.53 9.16 -17.45
CA GLN A 227 15.79 8.16 -18.48
C GLN A 227 14.51 7.41 -18.89
N LEU A 228 13.71 6.95 -17.92
CA LEU A 228 12.43 6.30 -18.19
C LEU A 228 11.45 7.22 -18.91
N ALA A 229 11.40 8.51 -18.57
CA ALA A 229 10.58 9.49 -19.26
C ALA A 229 11.02 9.68 -20.72
N LYS A 230 12.33 9.80 -20.97
CA LYS A 230 12.91 9.85 -22.33
C LYS A 230 12.54 8.59 -23.12
N ARG A 231 12.71 7.42 -22.51
CA ARG A 231 12.36 6.11 -23.07
C ARG A 231 10.89 6.05 -23.51
N LYS A 232 9.97 6.39 -22.61
CA LYS A 232 8.52 6.42 -22.89
C LYS A 232 8.17 7.43 -24.00
N HIS A 233 8.79 8.62 -23.97
CA HIS A 233 8.56 9.63 -24.99
C HIS A 233 9.02 9.15 -26.38
N LEU A 234 10.20 8.54 -26.46
CA LEU A 234 10.72 7.97 -27.70
C LEU A 234 9.83 6.83 -28.21
N GLN A 235 9.43 5.90 -27.33
CA GLN A 235 8.53 4.80 -27.68
C GLN A 235 7.19 5.32 -28.24
N HIS A 236 6.61 6.34 -27.63
CA HIS A 236 5.38 6.96 -28.13
C HIS A 236 5.57 7.64 -29.49
N ARG A 237 6.70 8.32 -29.71
CA ARG A 237 7.04 8.91 -31.02
C ARG A 237 7.20 7.85 -32.11
N ILE A 238 7.85 6.72 -31.78
CA ILE A 238 8.00 5.57 -32.69
C ILE A 238 6.62 5.03 -33.10
N GLN A 239 5.73 4.82 -32.13
CA GLN A 239 4.36 4.33 -32.39
C GLN A 239 3.55 5.32 -33.24
N THR A 240 3.62 6.61 -32.94
CA THR A 240 2.88 7.66 -33.68
C THR A 240 3.42 7.86 -35.09
N SER A 241 4.69 7.55 -35.32
CA SER A 241 5.36 7.66 -36.62
C SER A 241 5.23 6.40 -37.49
N ALA A 242 4.37 5.44 -37.11
CA ALA A 242 4.13 4.24 -37.89
C ALA A 242 3.76 4.58 -39.34
N GLY A 243 4.52 4.04 -40.30
CA GLY A 243 4.32 4.29 -41.73
C GLY A 243 4.98 5.56 -42.28
N ASN A 244 5.68 6.37 -41.45
CA ASN A 244 6.45 7.52 -41.93
C ASN A 244 7.95 7.26 -41.81
N VAL A 245 8.57 6.87 -42.93
CA VAL A 245 10.00 6.50 -43.03
C VAL A 245 10.93 7.60 -42.51
N ARG A 246 10.64 8.87 -42.81
CA ARG A 246 11.47 10.01 -42.39
C ARG A 246 11.44 10.21 -40.88
N LEU A 247 10.26 10.15 -40.26
CA LEU A 247 10.10 10.32 -38.82
C LEU A 247 10.71 9.16 -38.04
N LEU A 248 10.59 7.93 -38.55
CA LEU A 248 11.20 6.74 -37.95
C LEU A 248 12.73 6.81 -37.94
N ARG A 249 13.36 7.27 -39.04
CA ARG A 249 14.81 7.54 -39.06
C ARG A 249 15.23 8.60 -38.04
N GLY A 250 14.42 9.64 -37.85
CA GLY A 250 14.64 10.63 -36.78
C GLY A 250 14.60 10.00 -35.38
N CYS A 251 13.65 9.08 -35.15
CA CYS A 251 13.56 8.37 -33.88
C CYS A 251 14.76 7.43 -33.63
N ILE A 252 15.28 6.77 -34.67
CA ILE A 252 16.50 5.95 -34.57
C ILE A 252 17.68 6.82 -34.11
N HIS A 253 17.93 7.94 -34.79
CA HIS A 253 19.03 8.85 -34.44
C HIS A 253 18.90 9.41 -33.02
N ASP A 254 17.70 9.85 -32.63
CA ASP A 254 17.42 10.35 -31.28
C ASP A 254 17.63 9.25 -30.21
N GLY A 255 17.28 7.99 -30.54
CA GLY A 255 17.47 6.83 -29.68
C GLY A 255 18.94 6.46 -29.49
N GLU A 256 19.72 6.43 -30.56
CA GLU A 256 21.16 6.20 -30.54
C GLU A 256 21.88 7.27 -29.71
N ALA A 257 21.56 8.55 -29.94
CA ALA A 257 22.12 9.67 -29.19
C ALA A 257 21.78 9.60 -27.69
N ALA A 258 20.65 8.99 -27.33
CA ALA A 258 20.22 8.77 -25.95
C ALA A 258 20.69 7.44 -25.33
N GLY A 259 21.34 6.55 -26.11
CA GLY A 259 21.75 5.21 -25.67
C GLY A 259 20.58 4.23 -25.44
N LEU A 260 19.43 4.46 -26.08
CA LEU A 260 18.20 3.69 -25.91
C LEU A 260 18.08 2.57 -26.98
N MET A 261 18.96 1.58 -26.91
CA MET A 261 19.14 0.56 -27.97
C MET A 261 17.90 -0.32 -28.21
N GLU A 262 17.11 -0.60 -27.18
CA GLU A 262 15.87 -1.39 -27.34
C GLU A 262 14.83 -0.62 -28.17
N GLU A 263 14.69 0.69 -27.93
CA GLU A 263 13.82 1.56 -28.71
C GLU A 263 14.32 1.77 -30.13
N VAL A 264 15.64 1.83 -30.33
CA VAL A 264 16.26 1.87 -31.67
C VAL A 264 15.88 0.63 -32.46
N ALA A 265 16.05 -0.57 -31.90
CA ALA A 265 15.69 -1.82 -32.57
C ALA A 265 14.19 -1.88 -32.93
N LEU A 266 13.32 -1.36 -32.05
CA LEU A 266 11.89 -1.23 -32.34
C LEU A 266 11.62 -0.28 -33.51
N ALA A 267 12.29 0.88 -33.54
CA ALA A 267 12.15 1.87 -34.61
C ALA A 267 12.66 1.32 -35.96
N GLU A 268 13.76 0.57 -35.97
CA GLU A 268 14.30 -0.12 -37.15
C GLU A 268 13.32 -1.15 -37.70
N SER A 269 12.74 -1.99 -36.84
CA SER A 269 11.72 -2.96 -37.26
C SER A 269 10.49 -2.28 -37.86
N MET A 270 10.04 -1.16 -37.30
CA MET A 270 8.93 -0.38 -37.87
C MET A 270 9.31 0.33 -39.17
N LEU A 271 10.56 0.77 -39.31
CA LEU A 271 11.08 1.39 -40.52
C LEU A 271 11.12 0.39 -41.67
N GLU A 272 11.60 -0.83 -41.44
CA GLU A 272 11.63 -1.90 -42.43
C GLU A 272 10.21 -2.20 -42.95
N LYS A 273 9.23 -2.32 -42.05
CA LYS A 273 7.82 -2.50 -42.42
C LYS A 273 7.26 -1.34 -43.22
N ALA A 274 7.57 -0.09 -42.83
CA ALA A 274 7.09 1.09 -43.55
C ALA A 274 7.68 1.17 -44.96
N VAL A 275 8.97 0.86 -45.12
CA VAL A 275 9.63 0.83 -46.43
C VAL A 275 9.02 -0.27 -47.32
N GLU A 276 8.71 -1.44 -46.77
CA GLU A 276 8.07 -2.51 -47.53
C GLU A 276 6.65 -2.12 -47.96
N GLN A 277 5.88 -1.48 -47.07
CA GLN A 277 4.55 -0.96 -47.40
C GLN A 277 4.59 0.14 -48.47
N GLU A 278 5.56 1.06 -48.42
CA GLU A 278 5.74 2.08 -49.48
C GLU A 278 6.10 1.44 -50.82
N LYS A 279 6.97 0.41 -50.83
CA LYS A 279 7.30 -0.36 -52.03
C LYS A 279 6.07 -1.07 -52.60
N GLU A 280 5.29 -1.74 -51.76
CA GLU A 280 4.08 -2.45 -52.19
C GLU A 280 3.01 -1.47 -52.70
N ALA A 281 2.84 -0.32 -52.05
CA ALA A 281 1.96 0.75 -52.52
C ALA A 281 2.41 1.30 -53.88
N ALA A 282 3.71 1.55 -54.07
CA ALA A 282 4.27 1.98 -55.35
C ALA A 282 4.07 0.92 -56.45
N ARG A 283 4.28 -0.36 -56.12
CA ARG A 283 4.02 -1.49 -57.03
C ARG A 283 2.55 -1.55 -57.44
N ASN A 284 1.63 -1.40 -56.50
CA ASN A 284 0.20 -1.42 -56.77
C ASN A 284 -0.26 -0.19 -57.58
N ALA A 285 0.29 1.00 -57.29
CA ALA A 285 0.02 2.21 -58.08
C ALA A 285 0.51 2.05 -59.53
N LEU A 286 1.68 1.43 -59.74
CA LEU A 286 2.18 1.12 -61.08
C LEU A 286 1.31 0.10 -61.81
N ARG A 287 0.87 -0.97 -61.13
CA ARG A 287 -0.10 -1.94 -61.71
C ARG A 287 -1.37 -1.24 -62.20
N GLN A 288 -1.97 -0.38 -61.36
CA GLN A 288 -3.16 0.39 -61.73
C GLN A 288 -2.90 1.33 -62.93
N ARG A 289 -1.72 1.96 -63.00
CA ARG A 289 -1.33 2.80 -64.15
C ARG A 289 -1.17 1.98 -65.43
N VAL A 290 -0.60 0.78 -65.36
CA VAL A 290 -0.49 -0.14 -66.50
C VAL A 290 -1.87 -0.53 -67.01
N GLU A 291 -2.79 -0.89 -66.11
CA GLU A 291 -4.18 -1.21 -66.46
C GLU A 291 -4.91 -0.02 -67.10
N ALA A 292 -4.74 1.19 -66.54
CA ALA A 292 -5.35 2.41 -67.07
C ALA A 292 -4.77 2.86 -68.42
N ALA A 293 -3.53 2.47 -68.73
CA ALA A 293 -2.84 2.78 -69.99
C ALA A 293 -3.17 1.77 -71.12
N ALA A 294 -4.16 0.90 -70.94
CA ALA A 294 -4.56 -0.08 -71.95
C ALA A 294 -4.82 0.58 -73.33
N GLY A 295 -4.20 0.03 -74.37
CA GLY A 295 -4.28 0.54 -75.74
C GLY A 295 -3.37 1.73 -76.07
N LYS A 296 -2.60 2.25 -75.10
CA LYS A 296 -1.68 3.39 -75.30
C LYS A 296 -0.23 2.96 -75.16
N GLU A 297 0.36 2.48 -76.26
CA GLU A 297 1.70 1.88 -76.30
C GLU A 297 2.83 2.74 -75.68
N LYS A 298 2.78 4.07 -75.86
CA LYS A 298 3.77 5.00 -75.28
C LYS A 298 3.67 5.08 -73.75
N GLU A 299 2.45 5.15 -73.21
CA GLU A 299 2.22 5.19 -71.76
C GLU A 299 2.61 3.84 -71.12
N LEU A 300 2.31 2.72 -71.78
CA LEU A 300 2.72 1.38 -71.34
C LEU A 300 4.23 1.19 -71.34
N SER A 301 4.93 1.67 -72.38
CA SER A 301 6.41 1.64 -72.43
C SER A 301 7.05 2.45 -71.31
N ALA A 302 6.46 3.61 -70.98
CA ALA A 302 6.92 4.42 -69.84
C ALA A 302 6.69 3.71 -68.50
N CYS A 303 5.51 3.09 -68.30
CA CYS A 303 5.22 2.31 -67.09
C CYS A 303 6.15 1.10 -66.95
N LYS A 304 6.47 0.43 -68.07
CA LYS A 304 7.45 -0.67 -68.09
C LYS A 304 8.82 -0.20 -67.60
N ALA A 305 9.36 0.88 -68.17
CA ALA A 305 10.67 1.41 -67.79
C ALA A 305 10.70 1.86 -66.31
N GLU A 306 9.62 2.45 -65.82
CA GLU A 306 9.48 2.83 -64.40
C GLU A 306 9.44 1.59 -63.49
N ALA A 307 8.72 0.53 -63.88
CA ALA A 307 8.70 -0.74 -63.16
C ALA A 307 10.06 -1.47 -63.18
N GLU A 308 10.79 -1.45 -64.30
CA GLU A 308 12.15 -1.99 -64.41
C GLU A 308 13.12 -1.23 -63.49
N ALA A 309 13.07 0.11 -63.49
CA ALA A 309 13.89 0.94 -62.63
C ALA A 309 13.60 0.70 -61.13
N ALA A 310 12.35 0.38 -60.78
CA ALA A 310 11.94 0.03 -59.43
C ALA A 310 12.15 -1.46 -59.08
N GLY A 311 12.52 -2.31 -60.05
CA GLY A 311 12.72 -3.75 -59.86
C GLY A 311 11.43 -4.58 -59.72
N PHE A 312 10.28 -4.07 -60.18
CA PHE A 312 8.99 -4.75 -60.07
C PHE A 312 8.72 -5.68 -61.26
N GLN A 313 9.41 -6.82 -61.30
CA GLN A 313 9.43 -7.74 -62.44
C GLN A 313 8.04 -8.20 -62.91
N ASP A 314 7.12 -8.47 -62.01
CA ASP A 314 5.74 -8.85 -62.34
C ASP A 314 4.96 -7.74 -63.06
N VAL A 315 5.23 -6.48 -62.72
CA VAL A 315 4.59 -5.32 -63.34
C VAL A 315 5.20 -5.06 -64.71
N VAL A 316 6.51 -5.33 -64.87
CA VAL A 316 7.19 -5.34 -66.17
C VAL A 316 6.52 -6.34 -67.11
N GLU A 317 6.36 -7.60 -66.67
CA GLU A 317 5.69 -8.64 -67.46
C GLU A 317 4.24 -8.28 -67.82
N MET A 318 3.51 -7.68 -66.89
CA MET A 318 2.15 -7.18 -67.12
C MET A 318 2.13 -6.08 -68.20
N ALA A 319 3.04 -5.11 -68.11
CA ALA A 319 3.15 -4.03 -69.08
C ALA A 319 3.58 -4.55 -70.46
N GLU A 320 4.52 -5.49 -70.54
CA GLU A 320 4.93 -6.14 -71.80
C GLU A 320 3.77 -6.87 -72.47
N LYS A 321 2.96 -7.60 -71.69
CA LYS A 321 1.77 -8.27 -72.20
C LYS A 321 0.75 -7.25 -72.73
N ALA A 322 0.53 -6.15 -72.00
CA ALA A 322 -0.36 -5.08 -72.45
C ALA A 322 0.13 -4.38 -73.72
N ILE A 323 1.45 -4.17 -73.87
CA ILE A 323 2.06 -3.62 -75.10
C ILE A 323 1.84 -4.56 -76.28
N ARG A 324 2.07 -5.86 -76.08
CA ARG A 324 1.86 -6.87 -77.11
C ARG A 324 0.40 -6.90 -77.58
N ASN A 325 -0.54 -6.90 -76.63
CA ASN A 325 -1.97 -6.85 -76.93
C ASN A 325 -2.33 -5.55 -77.67
N ALA A 326 -1.84 -4.40 -77.22
CA ALA A 326 -2.09 -3.12 -77.89
C ALA A 326 -1.52 -3.09 -79.33
N ALA A 327 -0.37 -3.72 -79.56
CA ALA A 327 0.23 -3.86 -80.88
C ALA A 327 -0.57 -4.82 -81.77
N GLU A 328 -1.11 -5.92 -81.23
CA GLU A 328 -2.01 -6.83 -81.93
C GLU A 328 -3.35 -6.16 -82.27
N ASP A 329 -3.95 -5.42 -81.33
CA ASP A 329 -5.16 -4.64 -81.53
C ASP A 329 -4.94 -3.55 -82.59
N SER A 330 -3.80 -2.85 -82.55
CA SER A 330 -3.39 -1.86 -83.56
C SER A 330 -3.23 -2.50 -84.95
N LYS A 331 -2.63 -3.69 -85.03
CA LYS A 331 -2.53 -4.44 -86.30
C LYS A 331 -3.91 -4.89 -86.81
N SER A 332 -4.77 -5.39 -85.94
CA SER A 332 -6.12 -5.85 -86.31
C SER A 332 -7.02 -4.69 -86.77
N THR A 333 -6.92 -3.54 -86.09
CA THR A 333 -7.62 -2.31 -86.48
C THR A 333 -7.07 -1.74 -87.77
N ALA A 334 -5.74 -1.75 -87.97
CA ALA A 334 -5.11 -1.35 -89.23
C ALA A 334 -5.53 -2.26 -90.40
N ALA A 335 -5.56 -3.58 -90.21
CA ALA A 335 -6.03 -4.53 -91.23
C ALA A 335 -7.52 -4.32 -91.56
N THR A 336 -8.35 -4.07 -90.55
CA THR A 336 -9.77 -3.74 -90.74
C THR A 336 -9.93 -2.41 -91.50
N HIS A 337 -9.11 -1.41 -91.15
CA HIS A 337 -9.08 -0.11 -91.82
C HIS A 337 -8.67 -0.25 -93.28
N GLU A 338 -7.69 -1.09 -93.57
CA GLU A 338 -7.23 -1.39 -94.93
C GLU A 338 -8.34 -2.00 -95.79
N VAL A 339 -9.05 -3.00 -95.27
CA VAL A 339 -10.18 -3.64 -95.96
C VAL A 339 -11.30 -2.62 -96.25
N LEU A 340 -11.63 -1.77 -95.28
CA LEU A 340 -12.67 -0.75 -95.45
C LEU A 340 -12.25 0.35 -96.44
N LEU A 341 -10.99 0.79 -96.41
CA LEU A 341 -10.46 1.74 -97.37
C LEU A 341 -10.45 1.15 -98.78
N LYS A 342 -10.08 -0.13 -98.94
CA LYS A 342 -10.16 -0.83 -100.22
C LYS A 342 -11.59 -0.90 -100.75
N ALA A 343 -12.57 -1.23 -99.91
CA ALA A 343 -13.99 -1.22 -100.31
C ALA A 343 -14.48 0.17 -100.77
N VAL A 344 -13.96 1.26 -100.18
CA VAL A 344 -14.24 2.63 -100.65
C VAL A 344 -13.61 2.87 -102.02
N THR A 345 -12.37 2.43 -102.24
CA THR A 345 -11.69 2.52 -103.54
C THR A 345 -12.45 1.73 -104.62
N ASP A 346 -12.81 0.47 -104.34
CA ASP A 346 -13.51 -0.42 -105.27
C ASP A 346 -14.92 0.12 -105.62
N SER A 347 -15.65 0.63 -104.63
CA SER A 347 -16.97 1.26 -104.85
C SER A 347 -16.87 2.57 -105.64
N ALA A 348 -15.78 3.33 -105.46
CA ALA A 348 -15.54 4.55 -106.22
C ALA A 348 -15.27 4.24 -107.70
N ALA A 349 -14.51 3.17 -107.98
CA ALA A 349 -14.23 2.69 -109.32
C ALA A 349 -15.47 2.13 -110.03
N SER A 350 -16.47 1.60 -109.32
CA SER A 350 -17.74 1.12 -109.93
C SER A 350 -18.74 2.24 -110.25
N ASN A 351 -18.48 3.47 -109.80
CA ASN A 351 -19.36 4.65 -109.91
C ASN A 351 -20.79 4.45 -109.36
N ASN A 352 -21.01 3.45 -108.50
CA ASN A 352 -22.30 3.22 -107.85
C ASN A 352 -22.45 4.08 -106.60
N LYS A 353 -23.27 5.14 -106.69
CA LYS A 353 -23.46 6.15 -105.63
C LYS A 353 -23.87 5.53 -104.28
N ASP A 354 -24.68 4.48 -104.28
CA ASP A 354 -25.18 3.86 -103.04
C ASP A 354 -24.13 2.97 -102.36
N GLU A 355 -23.25 2.34 -103.13
CA GLU A 355 -22.11 1.56 -102.60
C GLU A 355 -21.03 2.47 -102.02
N ILE A 356 -20.70 3.56 -102.73
CA ILE A 356 -19.78 4.59 -102.25
C ILE A 356 -20.25 5.14 -100.90
N LYS A 357 -21.55 5.48 -100.78
CA LYS A 357 -22.11 6.01 -99.54
C LYS A 357 -21.99 4.99 -98.40
N ARG A 358 -22.36 3.73 -98.64
CA ARG A 358 -22.27 2.65 -97.64
C ARG A 358 -20.83 2.40 -97.19
N ALA A 359 -19.87 2.30 -98.12
CA ALA A 359 -18.46 2.08 -97.81
C ALA A 359 -17.87 3.25 -97.00
N ARG A 360 -18.19 4.51 -97.36
CA ARG A 360 -17.74 5.69 -96.61
C ARG A 360 -18.33 5.75 -95.20
N GLU A 361 -19.62 5.43 -95.04
CA GLU A 361 -20.25 5.37 -93.72
C GLU A 361 -19.66 4.25 -92.86
N ALA A 362 -19.38 3.08 -93.43
CA ALA A 362 -18.71 1.98 -92.74
C ALA A 362 -17.29 2.35 -92.28
N ALA A 363 -16.49 2.96 -93.16
CA ALA A 363 -15.16 3.47 -92.83
C ALA A 363 -15.20 4.55 -91.74
N LYS A 364 -16.17 5.48 -91.83
CA LYS A 364 -16.38 6.51 -90.80
C LYS A 364 -16.79 5.90 -89.46
N LYS A 365 -17.67 4.89 -89.48
CA LYS A 365 -18.10 4.15 -88.28
C LYS A 365 -16.95 3.38 -87.63
N ALA A 366 -15.99 2.89 -88.40
CA ALA A 366 -14.77 2.25 -87.91
C ALA A 366 -13.70 3.25 -87.40
N GLY A 367 -14.00 4.55 -87.37
CA GLY A 367 -13.10 5.58 -86.84
C GLY A 367 -11.99 6.01 -87.81
N ILE A 368 -12.07 5.63 -89.09
CA ILE A 368 -11.08 6.03 -90.10
C ILE A 368 -11.21 7.53 -90.37
N SER A 369 -10.08 8.24 -90.40
CA SER A 369 -10.10 9.69 -90.63
C SER A 369 -10.69 10.04 -92.00
N ILE A 370 -11.48 11.12 -92.05
CA ILE A 370 -12.12 11.61 -93.27
C ILE A 370 -11.09 11.85 -94.39
N LYS A 371 -9.88 12.30 -94.03
CA LYS A 371 -8.78 12.50 -94.98
C LYS A 371 -8.35 11.21 -95.67
N LEU A 372 -8.21 10.11 -94.91
CA LEU A 372 -7.86 8.81 -95.48
C LEU A 372 -8.98 8.25 -96.35
N ILE A 373 -10.24 8.41 -95.92
CA ILE A 373 -11.41 8.00 -96.71
C ILE A 373 -11.45 8.78 -98.03
N ALA A 374 -11.24 10.10 -97.99
CA ALA A 374 -11.21 10.94 -99.18
C ALA A 374 -10.05 10.56 -100.12
N LYS A 375 -8.88 10.24 -99.57
CA LYS A 375 -7.72 9.76 -100.34
C LYS A 375 -8.02 8.43 -101.04
N ALA A 376 -8.61 7.46 -100.36
CA ALA A 376 -9.01 6.18 -100.95
C ALA A 376 -10.06 6.35 -102.05
N TYR A 377 -11.06 7.22 -101.82
CA TYR A 377 -12.06 7.56 -102.83
C TYR A 377 -11.45 8.16 -104.11
N ALA A 378 -10.54 9.14 -103.95
CA ALA A 378 -9.86 9.76 -105.08
C ALA A 378 -8.98 8.76 -105.86
N LEU A 379 -8.35 7.80 -105.17
CA LEU A 379 -7.60 6.73 -105.82
C LEU A 379 -8.50 5.88 -106.73
N GLY A 380 -9.72 5.54 -106.30
CA GLY A 380 -10.65 4.75 -107.11
C GLY A 380 -11.26 5.50 -108.30
N GLN A 381 -11.40 6.83 -108.24
CA GLN A 381 -11.86 7.63 -109.38
C GLN A 381 -10.81 7.76 -110.51
N ASN A 382 -9.52 7.64 -110.18
CA ASN A 382 -8.43 7.79 -111.14
C ASN A 382 -8.14 6.50 -111.93
N THR A 383 -8.70 5.35 -111.55
CA THR A 383 -8.49 4.07 -112.23
C THR A 383 -9.33 3.88 -113.51
N GLU A 384 -10.22 4.83 -113.85
CA GLU A 384 -11.06 4.79 -115.07
C GLU A 384 -10.62 5.75 -116.20
N ASN A 385 -9.48 6.42 -116.05
CA ASN A 385 -8.78 7.08 -117.16
C ASN A 385 -7.59 6.21 -117.59
#